data_AF-A0A8S0RMG0-F1
#
_entry.id   AF-A0A8S0RMG0-F1
#
_cell.length_a   1.000
_cell.length_b   1.000
_cell.length_c   1.000
_cell.angle_alpha   90.00
_cell.angle_beta   90.00
_cell.angle_gamma   90.00
#
_symmetry.space_group_name_H-M   'P 1'
#
loop_
_entity.id
_entity.type
_entity.pdbx_description
1 polymer ?
#
loop_
_entity_poly.entity_id
_entity_poly.type
_entity_poly.pdbx_seq_one_letter_code
_entity_poly.pdbx_strand_id
1 'polypeptide(L)'
;MGTAKLDAEMMKIGAASVLRRSSLFNKPSWLLCTIADLDERIKLLTLNSLSENNAGSFALRANFYYEERPQLRALLQDLYNACLSLADHYCRELANNRHSFRYSPIPPLSFDVNSQSDGGNTGEAIDSDAESSLSFQPHSVEARQIDPDMIIADLVLRNIDHEFILNELSIKKNQWSETVRKLELQQNLLDVLESERLILLNDNATLEYRLTSLLRENKGLASESLFLKRKASELARCVLKMREDHRVCMLNQKIDDLQQQIYGLEKRNKEYHEYFVKQDKNTSKKARGGKQMSLEDCLQVRHGGGARLKKCSSAKLEKDERSSNGGDGGGRASKMWARIKKFDFLVCGPHLYPTYC
;
A
#
# COMPACT_ATOMS: atom_id res chain seq x y z
N MET A 1 -90.79 16.16 -5.20
CA MET A 1 -90.09 15.24 -4.27
C MET A 1 -89.47 14.00 -4.97
N GLY A 2 -89.49 13.87 -6.30
CA GLY A 2 -89.00 12.67 -7.01
C GLY A 2 -87.54 12.71 -7.48
N THR A 3 -86.90 13.88 -7.56
CA THR A 3 -85.55 14.03 -8.13
C THR A 3 -84.44 13.71 -7.13
N ALA A 4 -84.60 14.12 -5.87
CA ALA A 4 -83.60 13.86 -4.83
C ALA A 4 -83.44 12.36 -4.45
N LYS A 5 -84.45 11.53 -4.75
CA LYS A 5 -84.39 10.09 -4.43
C LYS A 5 -83.62 9.30 -5.49
N LEU A 6 -83.71 9.71 -6.76
CA LEU A 6 -82.98 9.08 -7.87
C LEU A 6 -81.48 9.43 -7.86
N ASP A 7 -81.13 10.66 -7.47
CA ASP A 7 -79.72 11.08 -7.34
C ASP A 7 -79.02 10.34 -6.18
N ALA A 8 -79.73 10.09 -5.08
CA ALA A 8 -79.20 9.31 -3.95
C ALA A 8 -79.01 7.82 -4.28
N GLU A 9 -79.82 7.28 -5.19
CA GLU A 9 -79.75 5.87 -5.63
C GLU A 9 -78.65 5.68 -6.70
N MET A 10 -78.47 6.65 -7.61
CA MET A 10 -77.34 6.67 -8.55
C MET A 10 -75.98 6.88 -7.86
N MET A 11 -75.91 7.68 -6.79
CA MET A 11 -74.67 7.80 -5.99
C MET A 11 -74.33 6.50 -5.23
N LYS A 12 -75.32 5.73 -4.77
CA LYS A 12 -75.09 4.44 -4.11
C LYS A 12 -74.62 3.35 -5.08
N ILE A 13 -75.13 3.33 -6.31
CA ILE A 13 -74.70 2.38 -7.35
C ILE A 13 -73.30 2.75 -7.90
N GLY A 14 -72.98 4.05 -7.98
CA GLY A 14 -71.64 4.55 -8.27
C GLY A 14 -70.62 4.20 -7.17
N ALA A 15 -70.98 4.34 -5.90
CA ALA A 15 -70.10 4.00 -4.78
C ALA A 15 -69.87 2.48 -4.64
N ALA A 16 -70.88 1.65 -4.90
CA ALA A 16 -70.76 0.19 -4.84
C ALA A 16 -69.90 -0.39 -5.98
N SER A 17 -69.87 0.27 -7.15
CA SER A 17 -69.03 -0.12 -8.29
C SER A 17 -67.59 0.40 -8.18
N VAL A 18 -67.38 1.51 -7.48
CA VAL A 18 -66.04 2.03 -7.13
C VAL A 18 -65.40 1.20 -6.01
N LEU A 19 -66.16 0.75 -5.00
CA LEU A 19 -65.62 -0.16 -3.97
C LEU A 19 -65.30 -1.57 -4.50
N ARG A 20 -65.95 -2.03 -5.57
CA ARG A 20 -65.66 -3.34 -6.19
C ARG A 20 -64.47 -3.34 -7.15
N ARG A 21 -63.96 -2.17 -7.59
CA ARG A 21 -62.76 -2.10 -8.45
C ARG A 21 -61.44 -1.96 -7.71
N SER A 22 -61.46 -1.71 -6.41
CA SER A 22 -60.24 -1.53 -5.60
C SER A 22 -59.59 -2.84 -5.15
N SER A 23 -60.16 -4.00 -5.50
CA SER A 23 -59.78 -5.30 -4.91
C SER A 23 -58.67 -6.06 -5.63
N LEU A 24 -58.13 -5.56 -6.76
CA LEU A 24 -57.23 -6.38 -7.58
C LEU A 24 -55.72 -6.16 -7.36
N PHE A 25 -55.28 -5.19 -6.55
CA PHE A 25 -53.86 -5.01 -6.23
C PHE A 25 -53.60 -4.49 -4.82
N ASN A 26 -54.41 -4.90 -3.83
CA ASN A 26 -53.98 -4.73 -2.45
C ASN A 26 -52.82 -5.70 -2.21
N LYS A 27 -51.59 -5.17 -2.27
CA LYS A 27 -50.39 -5.88 -1.82
C LYS A 27 -50.70 -6.42 -0.42
N PRO A 28 -50.56 -7.73 -0.19
CA PRO A 28 -50.95 -8.30 1.09
C PRO A 28 -50.09 -7.67 2.19
N SER A 29 -50.69 -7.42 3.36
CA SER A 29 -50.04 -6.70 4.46
C SER A 29 -48.71 -7.35 4.88
N TRP A 30 -48.61 -8.68 4.82
CA TRP A 30 -47.38 -9.42 5.09
C TRP A 30 -46.23 -9.02 4.16
N LEU A 31 -46.51 -8.77 2.87
CA LEU A 31 -45.50 -8.37 1.88
C LEU A 31 -44.96 -6.98 2.22
N LEU A 32 -45.84 -6.05 2.57
CA LEU A 32 -45.46 -4.69 2.96
C LEU A 32 -44.65 -4.68 4.26
N CYS A 33 -45.04 -5.47 5.27
CA CYS A 33 -44.28 -5.62 6.50
C CYS A 33 -42.89 -6.23 6.25
N THR A 34 -42.79 -7.30 5.47
CA THR A 34 -41.48 -7.93 5.16
C THR A 34 -40.56 -7.01 4.36
N ILE A 35 -41.10 -6.20 3.44
CA ILE A 35 -40.32 -5.21 2.70
C ILE A 35 -39.81 -4.10 3.62
N ALA A 36 -40.65 -3.64 4.57
CA ALA A 36 -40.25 -2.64 5.54
C ALA A 36 -39.14 -3.16 6.48
N ASP A 37 -39.26 -4.40 6.97
CA ASP A 37 -38.23 -5.03 7.80
C ASP A 37 -36.90 -5.20 7.05
N LEU A 38 -36.95 -5.58 5.76
CA LEU A 38 -35.76 -5.66 4.92
C LEU A 38 -35.12 -4.27 4.68
N ASP A 39 -35.93 -3.24 4.46
CA ASP A 39 -35.47 -1.87 4.29
C ASP A 39 -34.83 -1.31 5.58
N GLU A 40 -35.37 -1.61 6.76
CA GLU A 40 -34.73 -1.28 8.04
C GLU A 40 -33.38 -1.98 8.22
N ARG A 41 -33.27 -3.27 7.87
CA ARG A 41 -32.01 -4.02 7.93
C ARG A 41 -30.96 -3.45 6.97
N ILE A 42 -31.38 -3.01 5.78
CA ILE A 42 -30.51 -2.33 4.81
C ILE A 42 -30.07 -0.96 5.36
N LYS A 43 -30.95 -0.20 6.01
CA LYS A 43 -30.58 1.08 6.64
C LYS A 43 -29.57 0.91 7.77
N LEU A 44 -29.71 -0.13 8.59
CA LEU A 44 -28.73 -0.46 9.64
C LEU A 44 -27.34 -0.74 9.06
N LEU A 45 -27.25 -1.43 7.91
CA LEU A 45 -25.98 -1.62 7.19
C LEU A 45 -25.35 -0.28 6.78
N THR A 46 -26.13 0.59 6.16
CA THR A 46 -25.65 1.88 5.67
C THR A 46 -25.20 2.78 6.82
N LEU A 47 -25.94 2.79 7.94
CA LEU A 47 -25.62 3.61 9.11
C LEU A 47 -24.36 3.12 9.83
N ASN A 48 -24.23 1.80 10.04
CA ASN A 48 -23.06 1.21 10.69
C ASN A 48 -21.78 1.39 9.85
N SER A 49 -21.89 1.32 8.51
CA SER A 49 -20.76 1.57 7.62
C SER A 49 -20.27 3.03 7.62
N LEU A 50 -21.14 3.99 7.96
CA LEU A 50 -20.84 5.43 7.90
C LEU A 50 -20.43 6.01 9.26
N SER A 51 -20.93 5.42 10.35
CA SER A 51 -20.71 5.88 11.74
C SER A 51 -19.28 5.68 12.24
N GLU A 52 -18.51 4.75 11.66
CA GLU A 52 -17.17 4.40 12.12
C GLU A 52 -16.04 5.11 11.38
N ASN A 53 -16.30 6.30 10.84
CA ASN A 53 -15.25 7.21 10.34
C ASN A 53 -14.52 7.95 11.48
N ASN A 54 -14.20 7.27 12.57
CA ASN A 54 -13.22 7.79 13.53
C ASN A 54 -11.83 7.65 12.91
N ALA A 55 -11.11 8.76 12.86
CA ALA A 55 -9.82 8.93 12.19
C ALA A 55 -8.67 8.13 12.85
N GLY A 56 -8.75 6.81 12.84
CA GLY A 56 -7.66 5.91 13.21
C GLY A 56 -6.60 5.78 12.09
N SER A 57 -5.38 5.44 12.50
CA SER A 57 -4.26 5.09 11.60
C SER A 57 -4.68 4.06 10.54
N PHE A 58 -4.10 4.13 9.33
CA PHE A 58 -4.41 3.25 8.20
C PHE A 58 -4.42 1.77 8.57
N ALA A 59 -3.49 1.33 9.42
CA ALA A 59 -3.41 -0.05 9.89
C ALA A 59 -4.63 -0.48 10.72
N LEU A 60 -5.16 0.41 11.57
CA LEU A 60 -6.36 0.13 12.36
C LEU A 60 -7.61 0.08 11.47
N ARG A 61 -7.69 0.95 10.46
CA ARG A 61 -8.77 0.92 9.46
C ARG A 61 -8.75 -0.38 8.65
N ALA A 62 -7.58 -0.83 8.23
CA ALA A 62 -7.42 -2.10 7.53
C ALA A 62 -7.84 -3.28 8.43
N ASN A 63 -7.41 -3.29 9.69
CA ASN A 63 -7.75 -4.36 10.63
C ASN A 63 -9.27 -4.42 10.88
N PHE A 64 -9.91 -3.27 11.11
CA PHE A 64 -11.36 -3.18 11.27
C PHE A 64 -12.11 -3.64 10.02
N TYR A 65 -11.65 -3.26 8.83
CA TYR A 65 -12.24 -3.73 7.57
C TYR A 65 -12.19 -5.26 7.42
N TYR A 66 -11.09 -5.91 7.81
CA TYR A 66 -10.96 -7.36 7.71
C TYR A 66 -11.80 -8.11 8.76
N GLU A 67 -12.03 -7.53 9.95
CA GLU A 67 -12.88 -8.09 11.01
C GLU A 67 -14.39 -7.91 10.73
N GLU A 68 -14.80 -6.80 10.10
CA GLU A 68 -16.20 -6.53 9.76
C GLU A 68 -16.66 -7.21 8.46
N ARG A 69 -15.72 -7.54 7.58
CA ARG A 69 -16.01 -8.16 6.28
C ARG A 69 -16.77 -9.50 6.37
N PRO A 70 -16.46 -10.42 7.30
CA PRO A 70 -17.25 -11.64 7.50
C PRO A 70 -18.70 -11.35 7.94
N GLN A 71 -18.89 -10.38 8.84
CA GLN A 71 -20.21 -10.01 9.37
C GLN A 71 -21.08 -9.38 8.28
N LEU A 72 -20.49 -8.47 7.49
CA LEU A 72 -21.13 -7.88 6.32
C LEU A 72 -21.52 -8.93 5.27
N ARG A 73 -20.63 -9.91 5.03
CA ARG A 73 -20.88 -10.99 4.08
C ARG A 73 -22.01 -11.92 4.53
N ALA A 74 -22.06 -12.25 5.82
CA ALA A 74 -23.14 -13.04 6.39
C ALA A 74 -24.49 -12.31 6.28
N LEU A 75 -24.52 -11.02 6.62
CA LEU A 75 -25.73 -10.22 6.56
C LEU A 75 -26.24 -9.99 5.12
N LEU A 76 -25.34 -9.81 4.14
CA LEU A 76 -25.68 -9.76 2.71
C LEU A 76 -26.29 -11.09 2.24
N GLN A 77 -25.73 -12.22 2.67
CA GLN A 77 -26.26 -13.54 2.35
C GLN A 77 -27.66 -13.73 2.95
N ASP A 78 -27.87 -13.28 4.19
CA ASP A 78 -29.18 -13.34 4.85
C ASP A 78 -30.23 -12.47 4.13
N LEU A 79 -29.86 -11.26 3.70
CA LEU A 79 -30.73 -10.39 2.92
C LEU A 79 -31.07 -11.00 1.56
N TYR A 80 -30.08 -11.56 0.87
CA TYR A 80 -30.28 -12.26 -0.41
C TYR A 80 -31.25 -13.44 -0.24
N ASN A 81 -31.04 -14.28 0.77
CA ASN A 81 -31.90 -15.42 1.07
C ASN A 81 -33.33 -14.97 1.46
N ALA A 82 -33.46 -13.88 2.21
CA ALA A 82 -34.76 -13.33 2.58
C ALA A 82 -35.52 -12.78 1.38
N CYS A 83 -34.85 -12.08 0.45
CA CYS A 83 -35.43 -11.63 -0.81
C CYS A 83 -35.87 -12.81 -1.70
N LEU A 84 -35.06 -13.89 -1.77
CA LEU A 84 -35.45 -15.11 -2.49
C LEU A 84 -36.67 -15.78 -1.86
N SER A 85 -36.66 -15.97 -0.53
CA SER A 85 -37.81 -16.54 0.18
C SER A 85 -39.07 -15.69 0.00
N LEU A 86 -38.93 -14.38 -0.07
CA LEU A 86 -40.02 -13.44 -0.31
C LEU A 86 -40.59 -13.57 -1.72
N ALA A 87 -39.71 -13.68 -2.72
CA ALA A 87 -40.09 -13.92 -4.11
C ALA A 87 -40.80 -15.27 -4.27
N ASP A 88 -40.27 -16.34 -3.67
CA ASP A 88 -40.88 -17.67 -3.71
C ASP A 88 -42.25 -17.70 -3.03
N HIS A 89 -42.40 -17.07 -1.87
CA HIS A 89 -43.68 -16.96 -1.18
C HIS A 89 -44.69 -16.16 -2.01
N TYR A 90 -44.27 -15.07 -2.64
CA TYR A 90 -45.12 -14.28 -3.52
C TYR A 90 -45.57 -15.07 -4.77
N CYS A 91 -44.66 -15.80 -5.40
CA CYS A 91 -44.97 -16.69 -6.53
C CYS A 91 -45.95 -17.80 -6.14
N ARG A 92 -45.76 -18.41 -4.96
CA ARG A 92 -46.66 -19.43 -4.41
C ARG A 92 -48.06 -18.89 -4.14
N GLU A 93 -48.15 -17.68 -3.60
CA GLU A 93 -49.44 -17.04 -3.29
C GLU A 93 -50.19 -16.58 -4.55
N LEU A 94 -49.46 -16.17 -5.59
CA LEU A 94 -50.02 -15.92 -6.92
C LEU A 94 -50.54 -17.21 -7.58
N ALA A 95 -49.82 -18.33 -7.42
CA ALA A 95 -50.28 -19.63 -7.91
C ALA A 95 -51.52 -20.13 -7.16
N ASN A 96 -51.56 -20.01 -5.83
CA ASN A 96 -52.72 -20.37 -5.02
C ASN A 96 -53.96 -19.52 -5.31
N ASN A 97 -53.80 -18.21 -5.57
CA ASN A 97 -54.92 -17.35 -5.97
C ASN A 97 -55.49 -17.71 -7.35
N ARG A 98 -54.68 -18.29 -8.26
CA ARG A 98 -55.14 -18.79 -9.56
C ARG A 98 -55.92 -20.10 -9.45
N HIS A 99 -55.77 -20.87 -8.37
CA HIS A 99 -56.57 -22.08 -8.13
C HIS A 99 -57.98 -21.81 -7.59
N SER A 100 -58.31 -20.56 -7.23
CA SER A 100 -59.67 -20.18 -6.79
C SER A 100 -60.62 -19.84 -7.95
N PHE A 101 -60.10 -19.59 -9.16
CA PHE A 101 -60.90 -19.49 -10.39
C PHE A 101 -60.93 -20.85 -11.10
N ARG A 102 -61.92 -21.68 -10.76
CA ARG A 102 -62.24 -22.88 -11.56
C ARG A 102 -62.83 -22.48 -12.92
N TYR A 103 -61.99 -22.47 -13.95
CA TYR A 103 -62.37 -22.82 -15.32
C TYR A 103 -61.26 -23.72 -15.88
N SER A 104 -61.64 -24.97 -16.22
CA SER A 104 -60.91 -26.07 -16.90
C SER A 104 -59.39 -26.29 -16.70
N PRO A 105 -58.94 -27.55 -16.55
CA PRO A 105 -57.53 -27.86 -16.34
C PRO A 105 -56.73 -27.82 -17.64
N ILE A 106 -55.71 -26.96 -17.68
CA ILE A 106 -54.57 -27.06 -18.60
C ILE A 106 -53.53 -27.95 -17.87
N PRO A 107 -53.00 -29.03 -18.49
CA PRO A 107 -51.94 -29.83 -17.89
C PRO A 107 -50.65 -29.01 -17.72
N PRO A 108 -49.87 -29.24 -16.66
CA PRO A 108 -48.64 -28.49 -16.41
C PRO A 108 -47.54 -28.97 -17.36
N LEU A 109 -46.99 -28.02 -18.13
CA LEU A 109 -45.73 -28.18 -18.85
C LEU A 109 -44.61 -28.14 -17.81
N SER A 110 -44.13 -29.33 -17.41
CA SER A 110 -42.93 -29.49 -16.59
C SER A 110 -41.71 -29.13 -17.45
N PHE A 111 -41.10 -27.97 -17.19
CA PHE A 111 -39.80 -27.62 -17.71
C PHE A 111 -38.75 -27.97 -16.67
N ASP A 112 -38.32 -29.23 -16.65
CA ASP A 112 -37.13 -29.64 -15.93
C ASP A 112 -35.91 -29.13 -16.69
N VAL A 113 -35.26 -28.11 -16.11
CA VAL A 113 -33.92 -27.70 -16.49
C VAL A 113 -32.94 -28.56 -15.71
N ASN A 114 -32.47 -29.66 -16.30
CA ASN A 114 -31.09 -30.06 -16.08
C ASN A 114 -30.54 -30.97 -17.18
N SER A 115 -29.28 -30.71 -17.54
CA SER A 115 -28.31 -31.59 -18.23
C SER A 115 -28.13 -31.40 -19.74
N GLN A 116 -27.10 -30.62 -20.05
CA GLN A 116 -25.99 -30.94 -20.97
C GLN A 116 -26.34 -31.44 -22.37
N SER A 117 -26.05 -30.58 -23.36
CA SER A 117 -25.81 -30.99 -24.73
C SER A 117 -24.47 -31.72 -24.84
N ASP A 118 -24.48 -32.96 -25.31
CA ASP A 118 -23.48 -33.43 -26.25
C ASP A 118 -24.02 -34.57 -27.14
N GLY A 119 -23.70 -34.48 -28.42
CA GLY A 119 -23.47 -35.64 -29.27
C GLY A 119 -24.67 -36.41 -29.83
N GLY A 120 -25.04 -36.08 -31.07
CA GLY A 120 -25.19 -37.13 -32.10
C GLY A 120 -26.60 -37.55 -32.48
N ASN A 121 -26.95 -37.21 -33.72
CA ASN A 121 -27.49 -38.12 -34.75
C ASN A 121 -28.57 -39.12 -34.32
N THR A 122 -29.76 -39.01 -34.92
CA THR A 122 -30.40 -40.01 -35.82
C THR A 122 -31.89 -39.67 -35.86
N GLY A 123 -32.44 -39.55 -37.06
CA GLY A 123 -33.78 -39.02 -37.29
C GLY A 123 -34.91 -39.87 -36.72
N GLU A 124 -36.02 -39.19 -36.48
CA GLU A 124 -37.34 -39.74 -36.70
C GLU A 124 -38.25 -38.58 -37.08
N ALA A 125 -38.68 -38.58 -38.33
CA ALA A 125 -39.78 -37.77 -38.79
C ALA A 125 -41.03 -38.23 -38.03
N ILE A 126 -41.53 -37.36 -37.15
CA ILE A 126 -42.90 -37.44 -36.67
C ILE A 126 -43.59 -36.21 -37.23
N ASP A 127 -44.08 -36.35 -38.46
CA ASP A 127 -45.17 -35.54 -38.98
C ASP A 127 -46.32 -35.64 -37.97
N SER A 128 -46.64 -34.53 -37.32
CA SER A 128 -47.92 -34.37 -36.64
C SER A 128 -48.63 -33.22 -37.32
N ASP A 129 -49.31 -33.59 -38.39
CA ASP A 129 -50.39 -32.85 -39.02
C ASP A 129 -51.42 -32.47 -37.95
N ALA A 130 -51.29 -31.25 -37.44
CA ALA A 130 -52.39 -30.58 -36.78
C ALA A 130 -53.27 -29.94 -37.87
N GLU A 131 -53.97 -30.78 -38.64
CA GLU A 131 -55.17 -30.35 -39.34
C GLU A 131 -56.18 -29.88 -38.30
N SER A 132 -56.13 -28.59 -37.99
CA SER A 132 -57.20 -27.89 -37.27
C SER A 132 -58.44 -27.88 -38.18
N SER A 133 -59.21 -28.96 -38.08
CA SER A 133 -60.52 -29.09 -38.71
C SER A 133 -61.48 -28.07 -38.08
N LEU A 134 -61.49 -26.85 -38.63
CA LEU A 134 -62.59 -25.91 -38.45
C LEU A 134 -63.81 -26.51 -39.14
N SER A 135 -64.71 -27.11 -38.35
CA SER A 135 -66.04 -27.47 -38.84
C SER A 135 -66.77 -26.18 -39.21
N PHE A 136 -66.77 -25.83 -40.50
CA PHE A 136 -67.73 -24.88 -41.05
C PHE A 136 -69.10 -25.54 -40.99
N GLN A 137 -69.83 -25.29 -39.92
CA GLN A 137 -71.27 -25.47 -39.91
C GLN A 137 -71.85 -24.19 -40.55
N PRO A 138 -72.41 -24.24 -41.77
CA PRO A 138 -73.07 -23.08 -42.34
C PRO A 138 -74.34 -22.87 -41.52
N HIS A 139 -74.31 -21.94 -40.56
CA HIS A 139 -75.54 -21.38 -40.05
C HIS A 139 -76.25 -20.78 -41.25
N SER A 140 -77.47 -21.27 -41.51
CA SER A 140 -78.34 -20.75 -42.56
C SER A 140 -78.46 -19.25 -42.40
N VAL A 141 -77.78 -18.51 -43.27
CA VAL A 141 -77.91 -17.07 -43.35
C VAL A 141 -79.27 -16.82 -43.98
N GLU A 142 -80.30 -16.64 -43.14
CA GLU A 142 -81.42 -15.82 -43.56
C GLU A 142 -80.82 -14.54 -44.12
N ALA A 143 -81.12 -14.22 -45.39
CA ALA A 143 -80.62 -13.06 -46.09
C ALA A 143 -81.12 -11.77 -45.39
N ARG A 144 -80.50 -11.42 -44.26
CA ARG A 144 -80.44 -10.04 -43.80
C ARG A 144 -79.67 -9.32 -44.87
N GLN A 145 -80.29 -8.33 -45.50
CA GLN A 145 -79.60 -7.40 -46.39
C GLN A 145 -78.34 -6.94 -45.67
N ILE A 146 -77.18 -7.43 -46.09
CA ILE A 146 -75.91 -7.00 -45.53
C ILE A 146 -75.74 -5.59 -46.08
N ASP A 147 -75.94 -4.62 -45.20
CA ASP A 147 -75.78 -3.22 -45.53
C ASP A 147 -74.35 -3.01 -46.05
N PRO A 148 -74.15 -2.63 -47.32
CA PRO A 148 -72.82 -2.40 -47.88
C PRO A 148 -72.04 -1.37 -47.06
N ASP A 149 -72.73 -0.43 -46.42
CA ASP A 149 -72.12 0.59 -45.56
C ASP A 149 -71.52 -0.02 -44.29
N MET A 150 -72.09 -1.11 -43.76
CA MET A 150 -71.55 -1.83 -42.60
C MET A 150 -70.27 -2.61 -42.95
N ILE A 151 -70.18 -3.16 -44.17
CA ILE A 151 -68.97 -3.83 -44.66
C ILE A 151 -67.84 -2.80 -44.85
N ILE A 152 -68.17 -1.64 -45.45
CA ILE A 152 -67.22 -0.55 -45.65
C ILE A 152 -66.73 -0.01 -44.30
N ALA A 153 -67.64 0.17 -43.33
CA ALA A 153 -67.28 0.59 -41.98
C ALA A 153 -66.35 -0.41 -41.27
N ASP A 154 -66.62 -1.72 -41.38
CA ASP A 154 -65.72 -2.75 -40.81
C ASP A 154 -64.34 -2.72 -41.49
N LEU A 155 -64.28 -2.59 -42.82
CA LEU A 155 -63.01 -2.50 -43.55
C LEU A 155 -62.20 -1.26 -43.15
N VAL A 156 -62.85 -0.10 -43.03
CA VAL A 156 -62.21 1.14 -42.58
C VAL A 156 -61.71 1.01 -41.14
N LEU A 157 -62.52 0.43 -40.25
CA LEU A 157 -62.13 0.19 -38.87
C LEU A 157 -60.93 -0.75 -38.78
N ARG A 158 -60.95 -1.86 -39.52
CA ARG A 158 -59.84 -2.82 -39.62
C ARG A 158 -58.56 -2.17 -40.14
N ASN A 159 -58.66 -1.27 -41.12
CA ASN A 159 -57.50 -0.57 -41.65
C ASN A 159 -56.89 0.39 -40.63
N ILE A 160 -57.72 1.12 -39.87
CA ILE A 160 -57.27 2.00 -38.79
C ILE A 160 -56.61 1.17 -37.67
N ASP A 161 -57.20 0.04 -37.28
CA ASP A 161 -56.61 -0.87 -36.28
C ASP A 161 -55.25 -1.40 -36.74
N HIS A 162 -55.11 -1.72 -38.04
CA HIS A 162 -53.84 -2.18 -38.60
C HIS A 162 -52.75 -1.09 -38.53
N GLU A 163 -53.06 0.13 -38.93
CA GLU A 163 -52.16 1.29 -38.83
C GLU A 163 -51.76 1.57 -37.37
N PHE A 164 -52.72 1.48 -36.44
CA PHE A 164 -52.45 1.64 -35.00
C PHE A 164 -51.44 0.60 -34.49
N ILE A 165 -51.66 -0.69 -34.81
CA ILE A 165 -50.78 -1.78 -34.41
C ILE A 165 -49.38 -1.61 -35.02
N LEU A 166 -49.30 -1.23 -36.30
CA LEU A 166 -48.01 -0.98 -36.97
C LEU A 166 -47.24 0.16 -36.32
N ASN A 167 -47.92 1.25 -35.96
CA ASN A 167 -47.29 2.37 -35.27
C ASN A 167 -46.79 1.94 -33.87
N GLU A 168 -47.60 1.20 -33.10
CA GLU A 168 -47.18 0.69 -31.80
C GLU A 168 -45.98 -0.26 -31.91
N LEU A 169 -45.99 -1.17 -32.89
CA LEU A 169 -44.84 -2.05 -33.18
C LEU A 169 -43.60 -1.27 -33.58
N SER A 170 -43.74 -0.22 -34.39
CA SER A 170 -42.63 0.67 -34.78
C SER A 170 -42.01 1.35 -33.56
N ILE A 171 -42.84 1.89 -32.65
CA ILE A 171 -42.38 2.50 -31.39
C ILE A 171 -41.65 1.46 -30.53
N LYS A 172 -42.21 0.26 -30.38
CA LYS A 172 -41.57 -0.82 -29.60
C LYS A 172 -40.26 -1.30 -30.22
N LYS A 173 -40.17 -1.39 -31.55
CA LYS A 173 -38.94 -1.72 -32.27
C LYS A 173 -37.85 -0.70 -32.01
N ASN A 174 -38.18 0.60 -32.07
CA ASN A 174 -37.23 1.67 -31.78
C ASN A 174 -36.74 1.60 -30.32
N GLN A 175 -37.67 1.43 -29.37
CA GLN A 175 -37.32 1.25 -27.95
C GLN A 175 -36.39 0.03 -27.74
N TRP A 176 -36.69 -1.10 -28.36
CA TRP A 176 -35.85 -2.29 -28.27
C TRP A 176 -34.46 -2.06 -28.86
N SER A 177 -34.37 -1.42 -30.02
CA SER A 177 -33.07 -1.08 -30.64
C SER A 177 -32.22 -0.15 -29.77
N GLU A 178 -32.84 0.81 -29.09
CA GLU A 178 -32.15 1.67 -28.13
C GLU A 178 -31.68 0.90 -26.90
N THR A 179 -32.48 -0.05 -26.39
CA THR A 179 -32.06 -0.91 -25.26
C THR A 179 -30.90 -1.82 -25.63
N VAL A 180 -30.90 -2.39 -26.84
CA VAL A 180 -29.80 -3.21 -27.35
C VAL A 180 -28.52 -2.37 -27.45
N ARG A 181 -28.59 -1.16 -28.02
CA ARG A 181 -27.44 -0.26 -28.11
C ARG A 181 -26.91 0.15 -26.72
N LYS A 182 -27.79 0.37 -25.75
CA LYS A 182 -27.40 0.66 -24.35
C LYS A 182 -26.66 -0.53 -23.73
N LEU A 183 -27.17 -1.75 -23.93
CA LEU A 183 -26.55 -2.97 -23.44
C LEU A 183 -25.16 -3.20 -24.07
N GLU A 184 -25.03 -2.98 -25.38
CA GLU A 184 -23.75 -3.06 -26.08
C GLU A 184 -22.72 -2.04 -25.55
N LEU A 185 -23.14 -0.80 -25.30
CA LEU A 185 -22.27 0.21 -24.68
C LEU A 185 -21.84 -0.18 -23.26
N GLN A 186 -22.75 -0.77 -22.49
CA GLN A 186 -22.44 -1.26 -21.14
C GLN A 186 -21.46 -2.43 -21.18
N GLN A 187 -21.58 -3.34 -22.15
CA GLN A 187 -20.63 -4.42 -22.37
C GLN A 187 -19.24 -3.88 -22.73
N ASN A 188 -19.17 -2.95 -23.69
CA ASN A 188 -17.89 -2.34 -24.09
C ASN A 188 -17.19 -1.62 -22.93
N LEU A 189 -17.96 -0.92 -22.08
CA LEU A 189 -17.40 -0.29 -20.87
C LEU A 189 -16.83 -1.34 -19.92
N LEU A 190 -17.55 -2.45 -19.72
CA LEU A 190 -17.09 -3.55 -18.87
C LEU A 190 -15.80 -4.16 -19.41
N ASP A 191 -15.70 -4.40 -20.72
CA ASP A 191 -14.50 -4.94 -21.37
C ASP A 191 -13.29 -4.01 -21.18
N VAL A 192 -13.49 -2.69 -21.29
CA VAL A 192 -12.42 -1.69 -21.03
C VAL A 192 -11.98 -1.76 -19.57
N LEU A 193 -12.92 -1.76 -18.62
CA LEU A 193 -12.59 -1.84 -17.19
C LEU A 193 -11.88 -3.16 -16.83
N GLU A 194 -12.27 -4.28 -17.45
CA GLU A 194 -11.59 -5.56 -17.27
C GLU A 194 -10.16 -5.53 -17.84
N SER A 195 -9.95 -4.88 -18.99
CA SER A 195 -8.63 -4.69 -19.56
C SER A 195 -7.73 -3.81 -18.69
N GLU A 196 -8.25 -2.70 -18.15
CA GLU A 196 -7.54 -1.83 -17.22
C GLU A 196 -7.17 -2.57 -15.93
N ARG A 197 -8.10 -3.36 -15.38
CA ARG A 197 -7.83 -4.21 -14.22
C ARG A 197 -6.69 -5.19 -14.50
N LEU A 198 -6.65 -5.80 -15.68
CA LEU A 198 -5.61 -6.75 -16.05
C LEU A 198 -4.24 -6.07 -16.19
N ILE A 199 -4.18 -4.88 -16.79
CA ILE A 199 -2.96 -4.07 -16.89
C ILE A 199 -2.45 -3.71 -15.48
N LEU A 200 -3.32 -3.22 -14.60
CA LEU A 200 -2.96 -2.86 -13.23
C LEU A 200 -2.46 -4.06 -12.42
N LEU A 201 -3.05 -5.24 -12.61
CA LEU A 201 -2.57 -6.47 -11.97
C LEU A 201 -1.17 -6.86 -12.45
N ASN A 202 -0.89 -6.72 -13.75
CA ASN A 202 0.42 -6.99 -14.32
C ASN A 202 1.49 -5.99 -13.83
N ASP A 203 1.15 -4.71 -13.77
CA ASP A 203 2.04 -3.67 -13.25
C ASP A 203 2.35 -3.88 -11.77
N ASN A 204 1.35 -4.25 -10.97
CA ASN A 204 1.55 -4.61 -9.56
C ASN A 204 2.51 -5.80 -9.42
N ALA A 205 2.32 -6.87 -10.19
CA ALA A 205 3.26 -8.00 -10.17
C ALA A 205 4.68 -7.57 -10.54
N THR A 206 4.84 -6.73 -11.57
CA THR A 206 6.14 -6.20 -11.99
C THR A 206 6.80 -5.35 -10.91
N LEU A 207 6.02 -4.51 -10.22
CA LEU A 207 6.51 -3.71 -9.10
C LEU A 207 6.92 -4.57 -7.91
N GLU A 208 6.19 -5.65 -7.60
CA GLU A 208 6.56 -6.61 -6.56
C GLU A 208 7.90 -7.29 -6.88
N TYR A 209 8.12 -7.72 -8.13
CA TYR A 209 9.42 -8.27 -8.56
C TYR A 209 10.56 -7.25 -8.40
N ARG A 210 10.35 -5.99 -8.79
CA ARG A 210 11.36 -4.94 -8.63
C ARG A 210 11.66 -4.66 -7.17
N LEU A 211 10.62 -4.56 -6.34
CA LEU A 211 10.74 -4.32 -4.90
C LEU A 211 11.52 -5.45 -4.22
N THR A 212 11.19 -6.70 -4.53
CA THR A 212 11.88 -7.87 -3.95
C THR A 212 13.34 -7.96 -4.40
N SER A 213 13.66 -7.58 -5.65
CA SER A 213 15.05 -7.47 -6.12
C SER A 213 15.83 -6.42 -5.36
N LEU A 214 15.30 -5.19 -5.29
CA LEU A 214 15.94 -4.07 -4.58
C LEU A 214 16.11 -4.36 -3.08
N LEU A 215 15.13 -5.02 -2.46
CA LEU A 215 15.21 -5.44 -1.06
C LEU A 215 16.38 -6.42 -0.84
N ARG A 216 16.57 -7.38 -1.75
CA ARG A 216 17.68 -8.34 -1.68
C ARG A 216 19.03 -7.64 -1.84
N GLU A 217 19.15 -6.75 -2.81
CA GLU A 217 20.36 -5.95 -3.03
C GLU A 217 20.69 -5.06 -1.83
N ASN A 218 19.69 -4.37 -1.28
CA ASN A 218 19.87 -3.52 -0.09
C ASN A 218 20.36 -4.33 1.12
N LYS A 219 19.78 -5.53 1.33
CA LYS A 219 20.27 -6.46 2.37
C LYS A 219 21.72 -6.87 2.14
N GLY A 220 22.11 -7.12 0.89
CA GLY A 220 23.50 -7.38 0.49
C GLY A 220 24.42 -6.21 0.85
N LEU A 221 24.09 -5.00 0.38
CA LEU A 221 24.84 -3.76 0.64
C LEU A 221 24.96 -3.46 2.14
N ALA A 222 23.90 -3.69 2.91
CA ALA A 222 23.94 -3.51 4.37
C ALA A 222 24.96 -4.45 5.02
N SER A 223 25.01 -5.72 4.58
CA SER A 223 25.97 -6.70 5.10
C SER A 223 27.41 -6.37 4.69
N GLU A 224 27.63 -5.90 3.46
CA GLU A 224 28.93 -5.47 2.96
C GLU A 224 29.43 -4.22 3.71
N SER A 225 28.56 -3.22 3.88
CA SER A 225 28.87 -2.01 4.66
C SER A 225 29.30 -2.33 6.09
N LEU A 226 28.59 -3.25 6.76
CA LEU A 226 28.96 -3.72 8.09
C LEU A 226 30.31 -4.46 8.08
N PHE A 227 30.57 -5.28 7.07
CA PHE A 227 31.86 -5.96 6.93
C PHE A 227 33.02 -4.96 6.74
N LEU A 228 32.87 -4.00 5.82
CA LEU A 228 33.86 -2.95 5.59
C LEU A 228 34.10 -2.12 6.85
N LYS A 229 33.05 -1.78 7.59
CA LYS A 229 33.16 -1.06 8.88
C LYS A 229 34.00 -1.84 9.90
N ARG A 230 33.80 -3.17 10.01
CA ARG A 230 34.62 -4.04 10.87
C ARG A 230 36.07 -4.09 10.39
N LYS A 231 36.31 -4.19 9.09
CA LYS A 231 37.68 -4.20 8.54
C LYS A 231 38.41 -2.88 8.73
N ALA A 232 37.71 -1.77 8.56
CA ALA A 232 38.26 -0.45 8.85
C ALA A 232 38.62 -0.29 10.33
N SER A 233 37.80 -0.80 11.25
CA SER A 233 38.11 -0.73 12.69
C SER A 233 39.28 -1.63 13.09
N GLU A 234 39.38 -2.84 12.52
CA GLU A 234 40.54 -3.72 12.69
C GLU A 234 41.83 -3.05 12.21
N LEU A 235 41.80 -2.44 11.03
CA LEU A 235 42.95 -1.73 10.47
C LEU A 235 43.35 -0.53 11.33
N ALA A 236 42.39 0.26 11.80
CA ALA A 236 42.65 1.39 12.69
C ALA A 236 43.36 0.93 13.98
N ARG A 237 42.92 -0.17 14.58
CA ARG A 237 43.55 -0.76 15.75
C ARG A 237 44.98 -1.23 15.47
N CYS A 238 45.23 -1.87 14.32
CA CYS A 238 46.58 -2.26 13.91
C CYS A 238 47.51 -1.05 13.76
N VAL A 239 47.06 0.02 13.11
CA VAL A 239 47.85 1.25 12.94
C VAL A 239 48.19 1.91 14.28
N LEU A 240 47.24 1.96 15.22
CA LEU A 240 47.51 2.48 16.56
C LEU A 240 48.55 1.65 17.31
N LYS A 241 48.44 0.32 17.23
CA LYS A 241 49.43 -0.58 17.84
C LYS A 241 50.84 -0.36 17.26
N MET A 242 50.96 -0.28 15.93
CA MET A 242 52.26 -0.02 15.28
C MET A 242 52.89 1.31 15.71
N ARG A 243 52.09 2.37 15.92
CA ARG A 243 52.60 3.65 16.42
C ARG A 243 53.14 3.54 17.83
N GLU A 244 52.44 2.79 18.69
CA GLU A 244 52.88 2.57 20.06
C GLU A 244 54.14 1.70 20.10
N ASP A 245 54.19 0.61 19.34
CA ASP A 245 55.37 -0.25 19.23
C ASP A 245 56.60 0.55 18.74
N HIS A 246 56.41 1.44 17.75
CA HIS A 246 57.48 2.33 17.29
C HIS A 246 57.94 3.30 18.38
N ARG A 247 57.02 3.88 19.15
CA ARG A 247 57.33 4.77 20.28
C ARG A 247 58.12 4.05 21.37
N VAL A 248 57.70 2.84 21.73
CA VAL A 248 58.40 1.98 22.70
C VAL A 248 59.80 1.65 22.22
N CYS A 249 59.97 1.29 20.94
CA CYS A 249 61.29 1.04 20.36
C CYS A 249 62.22 2.26 20.48
N MET A 250 61.73 3.46 20.14
CA MET A 250 62.52 4.70 20.25
C MET A 250 62.90 5.03 21.70
N LEU A 251 62.00 4.78 22.65
CA LEU A 251 62.28 4.99 24.07
C LEU A 251 63.29 4.00 24.61
N ASN A 252 63.20 2.72 24.24
CA ASN A 252 64.18 1.70 24.63
C ASN A 252 65.57 2.07 24.13
N GLN A 253 65.70 2.49 22.86
CA GLN A 253 66.99 2.95 22.33
C GLN A 253 67.55 4.14 23.11
N LYS A 254 66.69 5.07 23.55
CA LYS A 254 67.12 6.21 24.37
C LYS A 254 67.56 5.79 25.77
N ILE A 255 66.90 4.80 26.36
CA ILE A 255 67.28 4.22 27.66
C ILE A 255 68.66 3.58 27.54
N ASP A 256 68.90 2.79 26.49
CA ASP A 256 70.19 2.13 26.25
C ASP A 256 71.32 3.17 26.10
N ASP A 257 71.11 4.23 25.32
CA ASP A 257 72.06 5.33 25.17
C ASP A 257 72.38 6.03 26.50
N LEU A 258 71.36 6.23 27.34
CA LEU A 258 71.51 6.86 28.67
C LEU A 258 72.24 5.92 29.64
N GLN A 259 71.94 4.61 29.62
CA GLN A 259 72.63 3.61 30.42
C GLN A 259 74.12 3.54 30.06
N GLN A 260 74.47 3.59 28.77
CA GLN A 260 75.86 3.65 28.34
C GLN A 260 76.57 4.92 28.84
N GLN A 261 75.89 6.07 28.83
CA GLN A 261 76.44 7.32 29.38
C GLN A 261 76.65 7.25 30.89
N ILE A 262 75.68 6.70 31.64
CA ILE A 262 75.78 6.48 33.09
C ILE A 262 76.97 5.58 33.39
N TYR A 263 77.09 4.44 32.71
CA TYR A 263 78.22 3.53 32.89
C TYR A 263 79.57 4.22 32.61
N GLY A 264 79.66 5.00 31.53
CA GLY A 264 80.85 5.79 31.21
C GLY A 264 81.17 6.87 32.24
N LEU A 265 80.16 7.48 32.86
CA LEU A 265 80.33 8.44 33.96
C LEU A 265 80.77 7.75 35.25
N GLU A 266 80.14 6.64 35.63
CA GLU A 266 80.49 5.83 36.79
C GLU A 266 81.94 5.35 36.72
N LYS A 267 82.35 4.87 35.53
CA LYS A 267 83.75 4.47 35.29
C LYS A 267 84.73 5.62 35.53
N ARG A 268 84.49 6.79 34.92
CA ARG A 268 85.34 7.97 35.13
C ARG A 268 85.32 8.45 36.59
N ASN A 269 84.16 8.43 37.24
CA ASN A 269 84.03 8.84 38.63
C ASN A 269 84.82 7.92 39.57
N LYS A 270 84.78 6.61 39.31
CA LYS A 270 85.62 5.63 40.00
C LYS A 270 87.11 5.91 39.82
N GLU A 271 87.55 6.18 38.59
CA GLU A 271 88.93 6.57 38.29
C GLU A 271 89.35 7.85 39.03
N TYR A 272 88.48 8.86 39.09
CA TYR A 272 88.71 10.09 39.87
C TYR A 272 88.84 9.79 41.37
N HIS A 273 87.94 9.00 41.95
CA HIS A 273 88.03 8.62 43.37
C HIS A 273 89.33 7.86 43.68
N GLU A 274 89.72 6.90 42.82
CA GLU A 274 90.99 6.17 42.98
C GLU A 274 92.21 7.10 42.90
N TYR A 275 92.17 8.11 42.03
CA TYR A 275 93.21 9.13 41.94
C TYR A 275 93.32 9.95 43.22
N PHE A 276 92.19 10.48 43.74
CA PHE A 276 92.18 11.26 44.98
C PHE A 276 92.64 10.44 46.20
N VAL A 277 92.18 9.18 46.33
CA VAL A 277 92.63 8.29 47.42
C VAL A 277 94.13 7.99 47.36
N LYS A 278 94.72 7.89 46.15
CA LYS A 278 96.18 7.76 45.98
C LYS A 278 96.90 9.06 46.34
N GLN A 279 96.33 10.22 46.01
CA GLN A 279 96.87 11.54 46.37
C GLN A 279 96.87 11.76 47.89
N ASP A 280 95.77 11.44 48.58
CA ASP A 280 95.66 11.54 50.05
C ASP A 280 96.63 10.61 50.80
N LYS A 281 96.89 9.40 50.27
CA LYS A 281 97.93 8.50 50.81
C LYS A 281 99.34 9.08 50.62
N ASN A 282 99.57 9.85 49.55
CA ASN A 282 100.85 10.49 49.28
C ASN A 282 101.04 11.79 50.09
N THR A 283 99.97 12.54 50.40
CA THR A 283 100.00 13.73 51.27
C THR A 283 100.04 13.34 52.76
N SER A 284 99.41 12.23 53.15
CA SER A 284 99.51 11.67 54.52
C SER A 284 100.92 11.16 54.85
N LYS A 285 101.74 10.83 53.84
CA LYS A 285 103.19 10.55 54.00
C LYS A 285 104.06 11.81 54.00
N LYS A 286 103.51 12.97 53.65
CA LYS A 286 104.19 14.29 53.64
C LYS A 286 103.71 15.26 54.72
N ALA A 287 102.78 14.86 55.60
CA ALA A 287 102.35 15.64 56.77
C ALA A 287 103.18 15.36 58.05
N ARG A 288 104.51 15.30 57.90
CA ARG A 288 105.48 15.62 58.95
C ARG A 288 106.41 16.68 58.36
N GLY A 289 106.02 17.94 58.46
CA GLY A 289 106.80 19.08 57.98
C GLY A 289 105.90 20.12 57.32
N GLY A 290 105.62 21.20 58.06
CA GLY A 290 104.65 22.21 57.66
C GLY A 290 105.02 22.98 56.40
N LYS A 291 103.99 23.36 55.64
CA LYS A 291 103.68 24.74 55.27
C LYS A 291 102.32 24.77 54.58
N GLN A 292 101.52 25.73 54.96
CA GLN A 292 100.30 26.17 54.30
C GLN A 292 100.62 26.46 52.82
N MET A 293 99.99 25.75 51.89
CA MET A 293 100.01 26.05 50.46
C MET A 293 98.55 26.28 50.04
N SER A 294 98.30 27.42 49.41
CA SER A 294 96.95 27.93 49.13
C SER A 294 96.15 27.04 48.18
N LEU A 295 94.84 27.11 48.37
CA LEU A 295 93.75 26.37 47.74
C LEU A 295 93.45 26.84 46.30
N GLU A 296 94.40 27.41 45.56
CA GLU A 296 94.07 28.24 44.38
C GLU A 296 94.67 27.79 43.04
N ASP A 297 95.20 26.56 42.93
CA ASP A 297 95.82 26.11 41.67
C ASP A 297 95.27 24.80 41.07
N CYS A 298 94.10 24.31 41.52
CA CYS A 298 93.43 23.16 40.89
C CYS A 298 92.11 23.48 40.17
N LEU A 299 91.79 24.77 40.00
CA LEU A 299 90.62 25.21 39.24
C LEU A 299 90.99 26.33 38.26
N GLN A 300 91.86 26.01 37.29
CA GLN A 300 91.84 26.73 36.02
C GLN A 300 90.85 26.08 35.08
N VAL A 301 89.61 26.54 35.21
CA VAL A 301 88.59 26.49 34.16
C VAL A 301 89.19 27.11 32.91
N ARG A 302 89.63 26.26 31.98
CA ARG A 302 89.95 26.69 30.62
C ARG A 302 88.63 26.91 29.87
N HIS A 303 88.09 28.11 30.01
CA HIS A 303 87.20 28.67 29.01
C HIS A 303 87.97 28.77 27.68
N GLY A 304 87.45 28.15 26.62
CA GLY A 304 87.98 28.35 25.27
C GLY A 304 87.84 27.12 24.39
N GLY A 305 86.66 26.94 23.82
CA GLY A 305 86.40 25.87 22.86
C GLY A 305 85.00 25.98 22.27
N GLY A 306 84.72 27.08 21.57
CA GLY A 306 83.50 27.26 20.79
C GLY A 306 83.45 26.25 19.65
N ALA A 307 82.90 25.06 19.92
CA ALA A 307 82.52 24.12 18.90
C ALA A 307 81.24 24.63 18.24
N ARG A 308 81.40 25.14 17.01
CA ARG A 308 80.35 25.49 16.06
C ARG A 308 79.25 24.43 16.05
N LEU A 309 78.07 24.78 16.55
CA LEU A 309 76.83 24.12 16.16
C LEU A 309 76.64 24.38 14.65
N LYS A 310 76.77 23.34 13.83
CA LYS A 310 76.30 23.34 12.44
C LYS A 310 74.80 23.63 12.46
N LYS A 311 74.42 24.89 12.21
CA LYS A 311 73.10 25.21 11.67
C LYS A 311 73.06 24.61 10.26
N CYS A 312 72.27 23.55 10.07
CA CYS A 312 71.83 23.17 8.74
C CYS A 312 71.04 24.35 8.18
N SER A 313 71.60 24.95 7.15
CA SER A 313 71.03 26.00 6.32
C SER A 313 69.76 25.49 5.66
N SER A 314 68.63 26.13 5.96
CA SER A 314 67.43 26.05 5.13
C SER A 314 67.77 26.61 3.74
N ALA A 315 67.51 25.80 2.72
CA ALA A 315 67.65 26.18 1.33
C ALA A 315 66.78 27.41 1.02
N LYS A 316 67.45 28.41 0.44
CA LYS A 316 66.87 29.62 -0.14
C LYS A 316 66.44 29.22 -1.55
N LEU A 317 65.14 29.12 -1.81
CA LEU A 317 64.61 29.10 -3.18
C LEU A 317 64.06 30.49 -3.49
N GLU A 318 64.34 30.94 -4.70
CA GLU A 318 64.14 32.28 -5.19
C GLU A 318 62.70 32.78 -5.10
N LYS A 319 62.61 34.10 -4.98
CA LYS A 319 61.41 34.91 -4.97
C LYS A 319 61.31 35.53 -6.35
N ASP A 320 60.40 35.02 -7.19
CA ASP A 320 59.90 35.77 -8.33
C ASP A 320 58.77 36.68 -7.86
N GLU A 321 58.93 37.98 -8.11
CA GLU A 321 57.91 38.98 -7.88
C GLU A 321 56.90 39.00 -9.02
N ARG A 322 55.59 38.92 -8.69
CA ARG A 322 54.56 39.78 -9.27
C ARG A 322 53.29 39.82 -8.39
N SER A 323 53.07 41.02 -7.85
CA SER A 323 51.83 41.69 -7.43
C SER A 323 50.65 40.89 -6.87
N SER A 324 50.26 41.25 -5.64
CA SER A 324 48.99 41.94 -5.34
C SER A 324 48.40 41.54 -3.97
N ASN A 325 48.22 42.56 -3.13
CA ASN A 325 47.26 42.70 -2.04
C ASN A 325 47.33 41.76 -0.82
N GLY A 326 47.92 42.31 0.26
CA GLY A 326 47.16 42.74 1.43
C GLY A 326 46.63 41.67 2.38
N GLY A 327 47.12 41.72 3.62
CA GLY A 327 46.26 41.53 4.79
C GLY A 327 46.23 40.15 5.41
N ASP A 328 47.03 40.03 6.47
CA ASP A 328 46.66 39.42 7.75
C ASP A 328 46.91 37.92 7.99
N GLY A 329 47.61 37.68 9.08
CA GLY A 329 48.14 36.40 9.51
C GLY A 329 47.20 35.66 10.46
N GLY A 330 47.41 34.36 10.56
CA GLY A 330 46.82 33.51 11.60
C GLY A 330 45.50 32.86 11.20
N GLY A 331 45.52 31.56 10.84
CA GLY A 331 44.25 30.81 10.75
C GLY A 331 44.20 29.59 9.84
N ARG A 332 45.32 29.02 9.38
CA ARG A 332 45.27 27.84 8.49
C ARG A 332 45.12 26.50 9.23
N ALA A 333 45.62 26.37 10.46
CA ALA A 333 45.43 25.13 11.24
C ALA A 333 43.96 24.95 11.70
N SER A 334 43.29 26.03 12.11
CA SER A 334 41.91 25.97 12.63
C SER A 334 40.86 25.64 11.56
N LYS A 335 41.09 26.03 10.29
CA LYS A 335 40.15 25.76 9.19
C LYS A 335 40.10 24.28 8.76
N MET A 336 41.19 23.53 8.94
CA MET A 336 41.23 22.10 8.63
C MET A 336 40.42 21.28 9.66
N TRP A 337 40.55 21.62 10.95
CA TRP A 337 39.76 21.00 12.03
C TRP A 337 38.28 21.43 12.03
N ALA A 338 37.98 22.68 11.61
CA ALA A 338 36.61 23.17 11.47
C ALA A 338 35.84 22.49 10.31
N ARG A 339 36.54 21.92 9.32
CA ARG A 339 35.92 21.12 8.25
C ARG A 339 35.65 19.67 8.65
N ILE A 340 36.43 19.12 9.57
CA ILE A 340 36.24 17.75 10.09
C ILE A 340 35.10 17.71 11.12
N LYS A 341 34.88 18.79 11.87
CA LYS A 341 33.73 18.93 12.80
C LYS A 341 32.37 19.20 12.13
N LYS A 342 32.32 19.41 10.81
CA LYS A 342 31.06 19.65 10.05
C LYS A 342 30.45 18.39 9.44
N PHE A 343 31.02 17.22 9.71
CA PHE A 343 30.33 15.95 9.51
C PHE A 343 29.64 15.57 10.83
N ASP A 344 28.58 16.30 11.14
CA ASP A 344 27.57 15.83 12.09
C ASP A 344 26.91 14.58 11.48
N PHE A 345 27.36 13.43 11.97
CA PHE A 345 26.51 12.38 12.53
C PHE A 345 25.04 12.41 12.06
N LEU A 346 24.77 11.95 10.84
CA LEU A 346 23.46 11.41 10.50
C LEU A 346 23.31 10.05 11.20
N VAL A 347 22.97 10.08 12.49
CA VAL A 347 22.31 8.96 13.13
C VAL A 347 20.90 8.89 12.61
N CYS A 348 20.73 8.04 11.60
CA CYS A 348 19.46 7.38 11.40
C CYS A 348 19.46 6.18 12.37
N GLY A 349 18.97 6.42 13.59
CA GLY A 349 18.63 5.40 14.57
C GLY A 349 17.13 5.07 14.48
N PRO A 350 16.73 3.81 14.76
CA PRO A 350 15.35 3.36 14.59
C PRO A 350 14.43 3.96 15.66
N HIS A 351 13.30 4.50 15.24
CA HIS A 351 12.21 4.86 16.12
C HIS A 351 11.55 3.59 16.66
N LEU A 352 12.05 3.08 17.79
CA LEU A 352 11.33 2.09 18.60
C LEU A 352 10.15 2.80 19.28
N TYR A 353 8.93 2.42 18.90
CA TYR A 353 7.73 2.77 19.63
C TYR A 353 7.70 2.00 20.97
N PRO A 354 7.30 2.63 22.09
CA PRO A 354 6.99 1.92 23.32
C PRO A 354 5.66 1.17 23.16
N THR A 355 5.70 -0.15 23.25
CA THR A 355 4.53 -0.98 23.54
C THR A 355 4.19 -0.82 25.01
N TYR A 356 2.96 -0.35 25.29
CA TYR A 356 2.31 -0.47 26.58
C TYR A 356 2.09 -1.96 26.91
N CYS A 357 2.42 -2.35 28.15
CA CYS A 357 1.87 -3.50 28.84
C CYS A 357 0.92 -2.98 29.93
#